data_AF-A0A9N8S0A0-F1
#
_entry.id   AF-A0A9N8S0A0-F1
#
_cell.length_a   1.000
_cell.length_b   1.000
_cell.length_c   1.000
_cell.angle_alpha   90.00
_cell.angle_beta   90.00
_cell.angle_gamma   90.00
#
_symmetry.space_group_name_H-M   'P 1'
#
loop_
_entity.id
_entity.type
_entity.pdbx_description
1 polymer ?
#
loop_
_entity_poly.entity_id
_entity_poly.type
_entity_poly.pdbx_seq_one_letter_code
_entity_poly.pdbx_strand_id
1 'polypeptide(L)'
;MMHPQRVTAAMLLAAAGWSAGAWGQLHSADEAIQSAGRAAHFGSAVCGFTADQVAHYKAKLRASTPEANDFDYQWNYGWTQQERSLLQYQTLRTTNPQAYAERAKGDCNRLRFRIKNTRAAASGGGPETTKP
;
A
#
# COMPACT_ATOMS: atom_id res chain seq x y z
N MET A 1 -63.87 27.68 5.07
CA MET A 1 -63.08 27.31 3.88
C MET A 1 -61.62 27.17 4.30
N MET A 2 -60.92 26.15 3.74
CA MET A 2 -59.47 25.91 3.74
C MET A 2 -58.81 25.10 4.89
N HIS A 3 -58.72 23.79 4.62
CA HIS A 3 -57.56 22.86 4.72
C HIS A 3 -56.94 22.46 6.07
N PRO A 4 -57.10 21.18 6.46
CA PRO A 4 -56.17 20.47 7.33
C PRO A 4 -55.38 19.44 6.51
N GLN A 5 -54.10 19.70 6.20
CA GLN A 5 -53.18 18.63 5.75
C GLN A 5 -51.76 18.93 6.23
N ARG A 6 -51.41 18.39 7.40
CA ARG A 6 -50.01 18.16 7.77
C ARG A 6 -49.64 16.78 7.26
N VAL A 7 -49.11 16.74 6.05
CA VAL A 7 -48.60 15.52 5.42
C VAL A 7 -47.30 15.14 6.12
N THR A 8 -47.36 14.12 6.95
CA THR A 8 -46.22 13.34 7.44
C THR A 8 -45.60 12.60 6.26
N ALA A 9 -44.63 13.22 5.58
CA ALA A 9 -43.76 12.52 4.64
C ALA A 9 -42.60 11.91 5.43
N ALA A 10 -42.80 10.66 5.85
CA ALA A 10 -41.77 9.85 6.49
C ALA A 10 -40.53 9.73 5.58
N MET A 11 -39.38 10.06 6.14
CA MET A 11 -38.06 9.80 5.58
C MET A 11 -37.92 8.30 5.24
N LEU A 12 -37.93 7.96 3.96
CA LEU A 12 -37.40 6.70 3.44
C LEU A 12 -35.96 6.94 2.98
N LEU A 13 -35.03 6.95 3.92
CA LEU A 13 -33.58 6.91 3.69
C LEU A 13 -33.03 5.68 4.43
N ALA A 14 -33.37 4.50 3.95
CA ALA A 14 -32.87 3.24 4.49
C ALA A 14 -32.76 2.18 3.39
N ALA A 15 -31.79 2.33 2.49
CA ALA A 15 -31.26 1.24 1.66
C ALA A 15 -30.00 1.70 0.88
N ALA A 16 -28.93 2.08 1.58
CA ALA A 16 -27.61 2.26 0.95
C ALA A 16 -26.45 1.86 1.86
N GLY A 17 -26.72 1.08 2.91
CA GLY A 17 -25.67 0.45 3.70
C GLY A 17 -25.50 -0.98 3.22
N TRP A 18 -24.25 -1.41 3.04
CA TRP A 18 -23.81 -2.81 2.79
C TRP A 18 -23.51 -3.14 1.32
N SER A 19 -22.69 -2.33 0.66
CA SER A 19 -21.88 -2.85 -0.47
C SER A 19 -20.42 -2.38 -0.43
N ALA A 20 -19.97 -1.77 0.66
CA ALA A 20 -18.60 -1.26 0.79
C ALA A 20 -17.53 -2.35 1.03
N GLY A 21 -17.91 -3.62 1.24
CA GLY A 21 -16.99 -4.66 1.72
C GLY A 21 -16.01 -5.21 0.66
N ALA A 22 -16.44 -5.32 -0.60
CA ALA A 22 -15.62 -5.97 -1.63
C ALA A 22 -14.69 -4.97 -2.34
N TRP A 23 -15.21 -3.80 -2.74
CA TRP A 23 -14.45 -2.80 -3.47
C TRP A 23 -13.36 -2.13 -2.62
N GLY A 24 -13.63 -1.88 -1.33
CA GLY A 24 -12.65 -1.31 -0.41
C GLY A 24 -11.50 -2.28 -0.08
N GLN A 25 -11.80 -3.59 0.01
CA GLN A 25 -10.80 -4.62 0.31
C GLN A 25 -9.92 -4.95 -0.91
N LEU A 26 -10.49 -4.92 -2.12
CA LEU A 26 -9.70 -5.12 -3.34
C LEU A 26 -8.71 -3.96 -3.55
N HIS A 27 -9.17 -2.73 -3.34
CA HIS A 27 -8.32 -1.55 -3.48
C HIS A 27 -7.17 -1.52 -2.47
N SER A 28 -7.41 -1.95 -1.22
CA SER A 28 -6.37 -2.03 -0.19
C SER A 28 -5.33 -3.12 -0.51
N ALA A 29 -5.75 -4.25 -1.09
CA ALA A 29 -4.84 -5.30 -1.54
C ALA A 29 -3.97 -4.83 -2.71
N ASP A 30 -4.56 -4.16 -3.70
CA ASP A 30 -3.83 -3.61 -4.85
C ASP A 30 -2.76 -2.61 -4.40
N GLU A 31 -3.11 -1.65 -3.55
CA GLU A 31 -2.17 -0.67 -3.01
C GLU A 31 -1.03 -1.34 -2.22
N ALA A 32 -1.33 -2.38 -1.44
CA ALA A 32 -0.34 -3.14 -0.70
C ALA A 32 0.64 -3.86 -1.64
N ILE A 33 0.13 -4.47 -2.71
CA ILE A 33 0.95 -5.17 -3.71
C ILE A 33 1.82 -4.17 -4.48
N GLN A 34 1.27 -3.02 -4.91
CA GLN A 34 2.05 -1.97 -5.54
C GLN A 34 3.14 -1.41 -4.60
N SER A 35 2.81 -1.21 -3.32
CA SER A 35 3.76 -0.77 -2.30
C SER A 35 4.90 -1.78 -2.11
N ALA A 36 4.58 -3.06 -2.15
CA ALA A 36 5.57 -4.13 -2.10
C ALA A 36 6.45 -4.16 -3.35
N GLY A 37 5.88 -3.98 -4.56
CA GLY A 37 6.64 -3.85 -5.81
C GLY A 37 7.64 -2.69 -5.76
N ARG A 38 7.19 -1.51 -5.29
CA ARG A 38 8.07 -0.35 -5.07
C ARG A 38 9.21 -0.66 -4.11
N ALA A 39 8.88 -1.28 -2.98
CA ALA A 39 9.83 -1.67 -1.95
C ALA A 39 10.89 -2.67 -2.47
N ALA A 40 10.47 -3.62 -3.30
CA ALA A 40 11.35 -4.61 -3.89
C ALA A 40 12.33 -3.99 -4.89
N HIS A 41 11.84 -3.12 -5.79
CA HIS A 41 12.71 -2.43 -6.74
C HIS A 41 13.74 -1.55 -6.02
N PHE A 42 13.30 -0.79 -5.01
CA PHE A 42 14.21 0.00 -4.18
C PHE A 42 15.24 -0.88 -3.47
N GLY A 43 14.80 -1.98 -2.85
CA GLY A 43 15.66 -2.91 -2.15
C GLY A 43 16.73 -3.52 -3.04
N SER A 44 16.36 -3.89 -4.27
CA SER A 44 17.30 -4.42 -5.27
C SER A 44 18.30 -3.36 -5.73
N ALA A 45 17.83 -2.16 -6.08
CA ALA A 45 18.66 -1.12 -6.68
C ALA A 45 19.56 -0.38 -5.67
N VAL A 46 19.17 -0.30 -4.40
CA VAL A 46 19.84 0.55 -3.39
C VAL A 46 20.32 -0.25 -2.18
N CYS A 47 19.59 -1.27 -1.74
CA CYS A 47 19.87 -1.97 -0.47
C CYS A 47 20.63 -3.29 -0.62
N GLY A 48 20.97 -3.68 -1.84
CA GLY A 48 21.68 -4.92 -2.14
C GLY A 48 20.82 -6.18 -1.96
N PHE A 49 19.51 -6.09 -2.16
CA PHE A 49 18.67 -7.30 -2.19
C PHE A 49 18.94 -8.10 -3.46
N THR A 50 19.15 -9.40 -3.30
CA THR A 50 19.37 -10.30 -4.43
C THR A 50 18.07 -10.58 -5.17
N ALA A 51 18.18 -11.05 -6.42
CA ALA A 51 17.03 -11.50 -7.20
C ALA A 51 16.22 -12.58 -6.45
N ASP A 52 16.91 -13.52 -5.79
CA ASP A 52 16.26 -14.57 -4.99
C ASP A 52 15.48 -14.01 -3.79
N GLN A 53 16.02 -12.98 -3.12
CA GLN A 53 15.32 -12.32 -2.01
C GLN A 53 14.05 -11.60 -2.49
N VAL A 54 14.13 -10.94 -3.65
CA VAL A 54 12.98 -10.30 -4.30
C VAL A 54 11.94 -11.34 -4.71
N ALA A 55 12.36 -12.43 -5.34
CA ALA A 55 11.48 -13.52 -5.77
C ALA A 55 10.79 -14.19 -4.57
N HIS A 56 11.53 -14.47 -3.50
CA HIS A 56 10.99 -15.03 -2.26
C HIS A 56 9.97 -14.08 -1.61
N TYR A 57 10.27 -12.78 -1.58
CA TYR A 57 9.34 -11.77 -1.06
C TYR A 57 8.04 -11.71 -1.88
N LYS A 58 8.15 -11.69 -3.22
CA LYS A 58 7.00 -11.72 -4.13
C LYS A 58 6.15 -12.97 -3.93
N ALA A 59 6.77 -14.15 -3.84
CA ALA A 59 6.08 -15.42 -3.64
C ALA A 59 5.32 -15.47 -2.30
N LYS A 60 5.95 -15.02 -1.20
CA LYS A 60 5.31 -14.93 0.11
C LYS A 60 4.11 -13.99 0.10
N LEU A 61 4.25 -12.84 -0.54
CA LEU A 61 3.15 -11.88 -0.63
C LEU A 61 1.98 -12.46 -1.42
N ARG A 62 2.25 -13.09 -2.58
CA ARG A 62 1.22 -13.73 -3.40
C ARG A 62 0.44 -14.80 -2.63
N ALA A 63 1.15 -15.61 -1.84
CA ALA A 63 0.52 -16.63 -1.00
C ALA A 63 -0.35 -16.04 0.12
N SER A 64 -0.07 -14.81 0.57
CA SER A 64 -0.84 -14.11 1.62
C SER A 64 -2.00 -13.27 1.09
N THR A 65 -2.15 -13.12 -0.23
CA THR A 65 -3.21 -12.33 -0.88
C THR A 65 -3.89 -13.14 -2.00
N PRO A 66 -4.51 -14.31 -1.69
CA PRO A 66 -5.10 -15.19 -2.69
C PRO A 66 -6.26 -14.56 -3.48
N GLU A 67 -6.90 -13.52 -2.95
CA GLU A 67 -8.01 -12.80 -3.55
C GLU A 67 -7.61 -11.76 -4.61
N ALA A 68 -6.31 -11.48 -4.76
CA ALA A 68 -5.81 -10.48 -5.70
C ALA A 68 -5.73 -11.04 -7.13
N ASN A 69 -6.78 -10.80 -7.92
CA ASN A 69 -6.88 -11.31 -9.31
C ASN A 69 -5.81 -10.73 -10.27
N ASP A 70 -5.24 -9.56 -9.97
CA ASP A 70 -4.26 -8.85 -10.81
C ASP A 70 -2.87 -8.70 -10.14
N PHE A 71 -2.49 -9.64 -9.27
CA PHE A 71 -1.28 -9.53 -8.44
C PHE A 71 -0.02 -9.13 -9.23
N ASP A 72 0.27 -9.79 -10.36
CA ASP A 72 1.48 -9.51 -11.13
C ASP A 72 1.44 -8.14 -11.79
N TYR A 73 0.26 -7.70 -12.24
CA TYR A 73 0.07 -6.36 -12.79
C TYR A 73 0.33 -5.31 -11.71
N GLN A 74 -0.27 -5.44 -10.52
CA GLN A 74 -0.08 -4.50 -9.42
C GLN A 74 1.37 -4.47 -8.92
N TRP A 75 2.00 -5.65 -8.84
CA TRP A 75 3.41 -5.76 -8.48
C TRP A 75 4.30 -5.02 -9.47
N ASN A 76 4.10 -5.26 -10.77
CA ASN A 76 4.87 -4.61 -11.83
C ASN A 76 4.60 -3.11 -11.90
N TYR A 77 3.34 -2.68 -11.73
CA TYR A 77 3.00 -1.27 -11.64
C TYR A 77 3.79 -0.59 -10.51
N GLY A 78 3.77 -1.18 -9.31
CA GLY A 78 4.59 -0.72 -8.19
C GLY A 78 6.08 -0.67 -8.52
N TRP A 79 6.61 -1.73 -9.11
CA TRP A 79 8.01 -1.81 -9.53
C TRP A 79 8.39 -0.64 -10.44
N THR A 80 7.63 -0.40 -11.52
CA THR A 80 7.89 0.69 -12.48
C THR A 80 7.78 2.06 -11.83
N GLN A 81 6.78 2.29 -10.97
CA GLN A 81 6.63 3.59 -10.30
C GLN A 81 7.82 3.98 -9.42
N GLN A 82 8.62 3.00 -8.96
CA GLN A 82 9.80 3.26 -8.15
C GLN A 82 10.96 3.90 -8.93
N GLU A 83 10.96 3.82 -10.26
CA GLU A 83 12.05 4.37 -11.11
C GLU A 83 12.29 5.86 -10.84
N ARG A 84 11.23 6.65 -10.66
CA ARG A 84 11.35 8.10 -10.36
C ARG A 84 12.16 8.35 -9.09
N SER A 85 11.91 7.59 -8.03
CA SER A 85 12.67 7.73 -6.79
C SER A 85 14.10 7.24 -6.94
N LEU A 86 14.36 6.23 -7.76
CA LEU A 86 15.72 5.75 -8.03
C LEU A 86 16.57 6.78 -8.76
N LEU A 87 15.99 7.56 -9.67
CA LEU A 87 16.69 8.67 -10.31
C LEU A 87 17.21 9.70 -9.29
N GLN A 88 16.41 10.03 -8.28
CA GLN A 88 16.85 10.94 -7.20
C GLN A 88 18.05 10.37 -6.44
N TYR A 89 18.05 9.06 -6.18
CA TYR A 89 19.16 8.37 -5.53
C TYR A 89 20.41 8.32 -6.41
N GLN A 90 20.26 8.14 -7.72
CA GLN A 90 21.37 8.18 -8.67
C GLN A 90 22.00 9.58 -8.72
N THR A 91 21.19 10.63 -8.82
CA THR A 91 21.66 12.01 -8.75
C THR A 91 22.35 12.31 -7.42
N LEU A 92 21.78 11.86 -6.30
CA LEU A 92 22.40 12.07 -4.99
C LEU A 92 23.75 11.35 -4.88
N ARG A 93 23.85 10.14 -5.41
CA ARG A 93 25.09 9.35 -5.42
C ARG A 93 26.22 10.04 -6.18
N THR A 94 25.93 10.75 -7.27
CA THR A 94 26.94 11.45 -8.06
C THR A 94 27.28 12.83 -7.51
N THR A 95 26.28 13.56 -7.00
CA THR A 95 26.42 14.95 -6.55
C THR A 95 26.85 15.09 -5.08
N ASN A 96 26.43 14.17 -4.22
CA ASN A 96 26.77 14.17 -2.79
C ASN A 96 26.81 12.72 -2.24
N PRO A 97 27.95 12.02 -2.40
CA PRO A 97 28.09 10.61 -1.99
C PRO A 97 27.86 10.37 -0.50
N GLN A 98 28.21 11.33 0.36
CA GLN A 98 27.99 11.23 1.80
C GLN A 98 26.50 11.25 2.13
N ALA A 99 25.75 12.22 1.58
CA ALA A 99 24.31 12.30 1.77
C ALA A 99 23.58 11.08 1.18
N TYR A 100 24.07 10.53 0.06
CA TYR A 100 23.58 9.26 -0.47
C TYR A 100 23.75 8.12 0.54
N ALA A 101 24.95 7.94 1.09
CA ALA A 101 25.24 6.85 2.03
C ALA A 101 24.38 6.93 3.29
N GLU A 102 24.21 8.13 3.86
CA GLU A 102 23.37 8.37 5.03
C GLU A 102 21.90 8.04 4.75
N ARG A 103 21.36 8.55 3.63
CA ARG A 103 19.97 8.32 3.23
C ARG A 103 19.70 6.85 2.92
N ALA A 104 20.57 6.23 2.11
CA ALA A 104 20.45 4.82 1.75
C ALA A 104 20.50 3.93 2.99
N LYS A 105 21.41 4.18 3.94
CA LYS A 105 21.47 3.44 5.21
C LYS A 105 20.14 3.51 5.97
N GLY A 106 19.58 4.71 6.13
CA GLY A 106 18.30 4.92 6.83
C GLY A 106 17.13 4.20 6.16
N ASP A 107 16.97 4.38 4.85
CA ASP A 107 15.87 3.77 4.09
C ASP A 107 15.99 2.25 4.00
N CYS A 108 17.19 1.71 3.84
CA CYS A 108 17.42 0.27 3.82
C CYS A 108 17.15 -0.40 5.17
N ASN A 109 17.47 0.27 6.27
CA ASN A 109 17.13 -0.22 7.61
C ASN A 109 15.61 -0.26 7.82
N ARG A 110 14.90 0.81 7.45
CA ARG A 110 13.43 0.86 7.51
C ARG A 110 12.78 -0.22 6.64
N LEU A 111 13.28 -0.42 5.42
CA LEU A 111 12.79 -1.44 4.51
C LEU A 111 12.97 -2.85 5.07
N ARG A 112 14.18 -3.17 5.55
CA ARG A 112 14.47 -4.47 6.19
C ARG A 112 13.57 -4.72 7.40
N PHE A 113 13.37 -3.71 8.24
CA PHE A 113 12.46 -3.80 9.39
C PHE A 113 11.03 -4.09 8.95
N ARG A 114 10.50 -3.35 7.97
CA ARG A 114 9.14 -3.56 7.45
C ARG A 114 8.95 -4.96 6.90
N ILE A 115 9.90 -5.47 6.08
CA ILE A 115 9.82 -6.82 5.48
C ILE A 115 9.89 -7.91 6.56
N LYS A 116 10.72 -7.74 7.59
CA LYS A 116 10.78 -8.69 8.71
C LYS A 116 9.47 -8.73 9.50
N ASN A 117 8.83 -7.58 9.67
CA ASN A 117 7.65 -7.40 10.52
C ASN A 117 6.32 -7.47 9.77
N THR A 118 6.29 -7.86 8.49
CA THR A 118 5.06 -7.90 7.68
C THR A 118 4.12 -9.07 8.04
N ARG A 119 4.08 -9.50 9.30
CA ARG A 119 3.05 -10.41 9.85
C ARG A 119 1.83 -9.69 10.44
N ALA A 120 1.68 -8.36 10.30
CA ALA A 120 0.65 -7.60 11.03
C ALA A 120 -0.19 -6.59 10.21
N ALA A 121 -0.01 -6.46 8.89
CA ALA A 121 -0.77 -5.50 8.08
C ALA A 121 -2.07 -6.07 7.46
N ALA A 122 -2.38 -7.35 7.71
CA ALA A 122 -3.63 -7.98 7.30
C ALA A 122 -4.77 -7.81 8.34
N SER A 123 -4.52 -7.11 9.46
CA SER A 123 -5.55 -6.67 10.40
C SER A 123 -5.79 -5.18 10.22
N GLY A 124 -6.97 -4.84 9.72
CA GLY A 124 -7.34 -3.50 9.24
C GLY A 124 -7.05 -2.36 10.21
N GLY A 125 -6.55 -1.26 9.63
CA GLY A 125 -6.63 0.06 10.24
C GLY A 125 -8.09 0.52 10.23
N GLY A 126 -8.83 0.24 11.30
CA GLY A 126 -10.00 1.03 11.67
C GLY A 126 -9.53 2.33 12.35
N PRO A 127 -10.18 3.47 12.12
CA PRO A 127 -9.81 4.73 12.77
C PRO A 127 -10.00 4.62 14.29
N GLU A 128 -8.91 4.81 15.02
CA GLU A 128 -8.88 4.97 16.47
C GLU A 128 -9.57 6.30 16.83
N THR A 129 -10.83 6.23 17.23
CA THR A 129 -11.53 7.35 17.88
C THR A 129 -11.05 7.44 19.33
N THR A 130 -10.00 8.22 19.55
CA THR A 130 -9.61 8.66 20.90
C THR A 130 -10.39 9.92 21.25
N LYS A 131 -11.30 9.80 22.21
CA LYS A 131 -11.93 10.94 22.89
C LYS A 131 -12.12 10.64 24.38
N PRO A 132 -11.70 11.55 25.27
CA PRO A 132 -12.48 11.90 26.46
C PRO A 132 -13.47 13.04 26.17
#